data_AF-A0A835R6Z3-F1
#
_entry.id   AF-A0A835R6Z3-F1
#
_cell.length_a   1.000
_cell.length_b   1.000
_cell.length_c   1.000
_cell.angle_alpha   90.00
_cell.angle_beta   90.00
_cell.angle_gamma   90.00
#
_symmetry.space_group_name_H-M   'P 1'
#
loop_
_entity.id
_entity.type
_entity.pdbx_description
1 polymer ?
#
loop_
_entity_poly.entity_id
_entity_poly.type
_entity_poly.pdbx_seq_one_letter_code
_entity_poly.pdbx_strand_id
1 'polypeptide(L)'
;MSTFCTYCCSSWPGSTCQFNLSEECISSEVPNGAPASICFKTGLAHLEQNQLLDALSCFDESFLALAKDQSNGTDVKAQATICAQYKIAVAILQEIARLQKVQGPSAISAKEEMARLSRHLGSLPLLAKHRINCICTAIKRNIEVQNFGYAKQMLHLLLSKAPPSKQEELHSLINMCMQRGLSNKSIDPQEEPSQFCAATLSRLSTIGHDVCDLCSSKFSALSAPGCIVCGMGSIRRSDATAAAPAPSPFG
;
A
#
# COMPACT_ATOMS: atom_id res chain seq x y z
N MET A 1 -8.80 16.17 -14.16
CA MET A 1 -7.88 16.18 -12.98
C MET A 1 -8.25 15.00 -12.10
N SER A 2 -7.36 14.01 -11.97
CA SER A 2 -7.63 12.74 -11.30
C SER A 2 -7.82 12.94 -9.78
N THR A 3 -8.90 12.41 -9.22
CA THR A 3 -9.36 12.60 -7.83
C THR A 3 -8.42 12.00 -6.78
N PHE A 4 -7.47 11.13 -7.18
CA PHE A 4 -6.36 10.69 -6.34
C PHE A 4 -5.46 11.87 -5.93
N CYS A 5 -5.38 12.92 -6.77
CA CYS A 5 -4.79 14.20 -6.40
C CYS A 5 -5.64 14.89 -5.33
N THR A 6 -6.97 14.80 -5.27
CA THR A 6 -7.75 15.54 -4.25
C THR A 6 -7.46 15.09 -2.80
N TYR A 7 -7.16 13.81 -2.57
CA TYR A 7 -6.70 13.32 -1.26
C TYR A 7 -5.26 13.75 -0.90
N CYS A 8 -4.42 14.01 -1.91
CA CYS A 8 -3.01 14.43 -1.75
C CYS A 8 -2.79 15.96 -1.84
N CYS A 9 -3.56 16.66 -2.67
CA CYS A 9 -3.36 18.02 -3.19
C CYS A 9 -4.15 19.08 -2.41
N SER A 10 -5.22 18.72 -1.69
CA SER A 10 -6.04 19.67 -0.92
C SER A 10 -5.33 20.32 0.29
N SER A 11 -4.01 20.11 0.49
CA SER A 11 -3.27 20.78 1.58
C SER A 11 -1.78 21.02 1.29
N TRP A 12 -1.35 21.01 0.02
CA TRP A 12 0.00 21.44 -0.36
C TRP A 12 -0.11 22.70 -1.22
N PRO A 13 0.42 23.85 -0.77
CA PRO A 13 0.42 25.06 -1.59
C PRO A 13 1.39 24.86 -2.76
N GLY A 14 0.86 24.68 -3.98
CA GLY A 14 1.66 24.72 -5.23
C GLY A 14 1.68 23.46 -6.10
N SER A 15 0.92 22.39 -5.81
CA SER A 15 0.98 21.15 -6.59
C SER A 15 -0.03 21.08 -7.76
N THR A 16 0.34 21.60 -8.93
CA THR A 16 -0.28 21.15 -10.20
C THR A 16 0.41 19.87 -10.66
N CYS A 17 -0.19 18.72 -10.32
CA CYS A 17 0.20 17.44 -10.92
C CYS A 17 -0.40 17.34 -12.35
N GLN A 18 0.26 17.97 -13.33
CA GLN A 18 0.02 17.71 -14.74
C GLN A 18 0.92 16.56 -15.18
N PHE A 19 0.32 15.40 -15.44
CA PHE A 19 0.92 14.36 -16.25
C PHE A 19 -0.10 13.92 -17.29
N ASN A 20 0.16 14.32 -18.54
CA ASN A 20 -0.55 13.84 -19.72
C ASN A 20 -0.31 12.33 -19.85
N LEU A 21 -1.38 11.55 -19.82
CA LEU A 21 -1.44 10.20 -20.38
C LEU A 21 -2.61 10.21 -21.36
N SER A 22 -2.31 9.81 -22.58
CA SER A 22 -3.22 9.63 -23.70
C SER A 22 -4.54 8.97 -23.26
N GLU A 23 -5.64 9.68 -23.53
CA GLU A 23 -7.02 9.21 -23.37
C GLU A 23 -7.28 8.04 -24.32
N GLU A 24 -7.06 6.81 -23.85
CA GLU A 24 -7.92 5.71 -24.28
C GLU A 24 -9.08 5.65 -23.29
N CYS A 25 -10.30 5.85 -23.78
CA CYS A 25 -11.54 5.78 -23.00
C CYS A 25 -11.73 4.36 -22.45
N ILE A 26 -11.10 4.07 -21.32
CA ILE A 26 -11.38 2.84 -20.56
C ILE A 26 -12.78 3.04 -19.95
N SER A 27 -13.72 2.18 -20.38
CA SER A 27 -15.07 2.06 -19.82
C SER A 27 -15.07 2.24 -18.30
N SER A 28 -15.99 3.06 -17.80
CA SER A 28 -16.19 3.35 -16.37
C SER A 28 -16.82 2.19 -15.58
N GLU A 29 -17.02 1.03 -16.21
CA GLU A 29 -17.64 -0.15 -15.60
C GLU A 29 -16.59 -1.23 -15.32
N VAL A 30 -16.79 -1.98 -14.22
CA VAL A 30 -15.95 -3.13 -13.85
C VAL A 30 -16.02 -4.19 -14.97
N PRO A 31 -14.89 -4.55 -15.61
CA PRO A 31 -14.89 -5.37 -16.81
C PRO A 31 -15.01 -6.86 -16.46
N ASN A 32 -16.23 -7.29 -16.16
CA ASN A 32 -16.54 -8.67 -15.77
C ASN A 32 -16.06 -9.69 -16.82
N GLY A 33 -15.21 -10.63 -16.40
CA GLY A 33 -14.70 -11.69 -17.27
C GLY A 33 -13.68 -11.25 -18.34
N ALA A 34 -13.18 -10.03 -18.28
CA ALA A 34 -12.10 -9.57 -19.15
C ALA A 34 -10.73 -10.19 -18.76
N PRO A 35 -9.72 -10.16 -19.63
CA PRO A 35 -8.36 -10.57 -19.28
C PRO A 35 -7.81 -9.83 -18.06
N ALA A 36 -7.00 -10.51 -17.25
CA ALA A 36 -6.47 -9.98 -15.99
C ALA A 36 -5.77 -8.63 -16.13
N SER A 37 -5.06 -8.42 -17.25
CA SER A 37 -4.36 -7.18 -17.56
C SER A 37 -5.30 -6.00 -17.82
N ILE A 38 -6.48 -6.24 -18.39
CA ILE A 38 -7.52 -5.22 -18.61
C ILE A 38 -8.14 -4.86 -17.26
N CYS A 39 -8.60 -5.86 -16.49
CA CYS A 39 -9.17 -5.64 -15.16
C CYS A 39 -8.22 -4.86 -14.25
N PHE A 40 -6.93 -5.22 -14.26
CA PHE A 40 -5.91 -4.52 -13.49
C PHE A 40 -5.75 -3.05 -13.91
N LYS A 41 -5.66 -2.77 -15.22
CA LYS A 41 -5.54 -1.40 -15.74
C LYS A 41 -6.78 -0.56 -15.40
N THR A 42 -7.98 -1.12 -15.54
CA THR A 42 -9.23 -0.45 -15.16
C THR A 42 -9.28 -0.18 -13.65
N GLY A 43 -8.83 -1.13 -12.82
CA GLY A 43 -8.70 -0.94 -11.38
C GLY A 43 -7.75 0.20 -11.00
N LEU A 44 -6.63 0.35 -11.72
CA LEU A 44 -5.75 1.51 -11.55
C LEU A 44 -6.45 2.82 -11.96
N ALA A 45 -7.22 2.83 -13.04
CA ALA A 45 -7.98 4.01 -13.46
C ALA A 45 -9.01 4.45 -12.40
N HIS A 46 -9.75 3.49 -11.82
CA HIS A 46 -10.67 3.76 -10.71
C HIS A 46 -9.95 4.25 -9.46
N LEU A 47 -8.81 3.64 -9.11
CA LEU A 47 -7.97 4.11 -8.01
C LEU A 47 -7.52 5.57 -8.22
N GLU A 48 -7.08 5.90 -9.43
CA GLU A 48 -6.71 7.27 -9.81
C GLU A 48 -7.89 8.26 -9.74
N GLN A 49 -9.12 7.76 -9.84
CA GLN A 49 -10.37 8.54 -9.69
C GLN A 49 -10.93 8.50 -8.26
N ASN A 50 -10.21 7.89 -7.32
CA ASN A 50 -10.65 7.67 -5.94
C ASN A 50 -11.97 6.88 -5.82
N GLN A 51 -12.26 6.04 -6.80
CA GLN A 51 -13.38 5.10 -6.79
C GLN A 51 -12.91 3.79 -6.15
N LEU A 52 -12.72 3.81 -4.82
CA LEU A 52 -12.07 2.71 -4.10
C LEU A 52 -12.86 1.39 -4.18
N LEU A 53 -14.19 1.45 -4.17
CA LEU A 53 -15.03 0.25 -4.27
C LEU A 53 -14.90 -0.39 -5.65
N ASP A 54 -15.00 0.40 -6.72
CA ASP A 54 -14.88 -0.09 -8.09
C ASP A 54 -13.47 -0.62 -8.39
N ALA A 55 -12.44 0.04 -7.83
CA ALA A 55 -11.06 -0.43 -7.91
C ALA A 55 -10.88 -1.82 -7.27
N LEU A 56 -11.47 -2.07 -6.09
CA LEU A 56 -11.45 -3.40 -5.46
C LEU A 56 -12.10 -4.46 -6.35
N SER A 57 -13.31 -4.18 -6.84
CA SER A 57 -14.03 -5.10 -7.73
C SER A 57 -13.20 -5.43 -8.97
N CYS A 58 -12.51 -4.45 -9.56
CA CYS A 58 -11.61 -4.69 -10.70
C CYS A 58 -10.39 -5.55 -10.35
N PHE A 59 -9.82 -5.39 -9.15
CA PHE A 59 -8.72 -6.24 -8.70
C PHE A 59 -9.19 -7.67 -8.39
N ASP A 60 -10.41 -7.84 -7.88
CA ASP A 60 -11.04 -9.16 -7.70
C ASP A 60 -11.28 -9.86 -9.05
N GLU A 61 -11.83 -9.15 -10.04
CA GLU A 61 -11.95 -9.67 -11.40
C GLU A 61 -10.59 -10.02 -12.03
N SER A 62 -9.55 -9.24 -11.74
CA SER A 62 -8.19 -9.56 -12.18
C SER A 62 -7.71 -10.89 -11.61
N PHE A 63 -7.92 -11.16 -10.32
CA PHE A 63 -7.59 -12.47 -9.73
C PHE A 63 -8.43 -13.61 -10.30
N LEU A 64 -9.73 -13.40 -10.53
CA LEU A 64 -10.59 -14.41 -11.16
C LEU A 64 -10.13 -14.75 -12.58
N ALA A 65 -9.66 -13.75 -13.34
CA ALA A 65 -9.09 -13.95 -14.66
C ALA A 65 -7.74 -14.68 -14.60
N LEU A 66 -6.86 -14.32 -13.65
CA LEU A 66 -5.60 -15.03 -13.41
C LEU A 66 -5.79 -16.50 -13.04
N ALA A 67 -6.84 -16.81 -12.26
CA ALA A 67 -7.17 -18.18 -11.88
C ALA A 67 -7.58 -19.06 -13.07
N LYS A 68 -8.11 -18.45 -14.15
CA LYS A 68 -8.51 -19.14 -15.38
C LYS A 68 -7.36 -19.29 -16.38
N ASP A 69 -6.33 -18.45 -16.27
CA ASP A 69 -5.19 -18.48 -17.17
C ASP A 69 -4.22 -19.61 -16.79
N GLN A 70 -4.24 -20.68 -17.58
CA GLN A 70 -3.38 -21.86 -17.38
C GLN A 70 -2.03 -21.74 -18.12
N SER A 71 -1.78 -20.63 -18.81
CA SER A 71 -0.77 -20.60 -19.87
C SER A 71 0.67 -20.31 -19.41
N ASN A 72 0.93 -19.66 -18.26
CA ASN A 72 2.29 -19.33 -17.82
C ASN A 72 2.45 -19.10 -16.29
N GLY A 73 2.94 -20.10 -15.55
CA GLY A 73 3.01 -20.06 -14.07
C GLY A 73 3.92 -19.00 -13.43
N THR A 74 5.01 -18.58 -14.08
CA THR A 74 5.93 -17.54 -13.52
C THR A 74 5.38 -16.13 -13.65
N ASP A 75 4.62 -15.84 -14.71
CA ASP A 75 3.97 -14.55 -14.93
C ASP A 75 2.81 -14.35 -13.96
N VAL A 76 2.02 -15.40 -13.71
CA VAL A 76 0.89 -15.37 -12.76
C VAL A 76 1.33 -14.97 -11.36
N LYS A 77 2.48 -15.45 -10.86
CA LYS A 77 2.97 -15.06 -9.52
C LYS A 77 3.29 -13.57 -9.44
N ALA A 78 3.98 -13.03 -10.45
CA ALA A 78 4.32 -11.61 -10.50
C ALA A 78 3.06 -10.73 -10.61
N GLN A 79 2.13 -11.10 -11.49
CA GLN A 79 0.85 -10.42 -11.68
C GLN A 79 -0.03 -10.46 -10.42
N ALA A 80 -0.16 -11.64 -9.79
CA ALA A 80 -0.91 -11.79 -8.55
C ALA A 80 -0.27 -10.99 -7.40
N THR A 81 1.06 -10.94 -7.34
CA THR A 81 1.78 -10.15 -6.33
C THR A 81 1.49 -8.66 -6.49
N ILE A 82 1.70 -8.08 -7.68
CA ILE A 82 1.46 -6.64 -7.87
C ILE A 82 -0.03 -6.29 -7.70
N CYS A 83 -0.94 -7.14 -8.18
CA CYS A 83 -2.39 -6.96 -7.98
C CYS A 83 -2.73 -6.94 -6.48
N ALA A 84 -2.16 -7.85 -5.69
CA ALA A 84 -2.39 -7.90 -4.24
C ALA A 84 -1.88 -6.64 -3.54
N GLN A 85 -0.74 -6.09 -3.93
CA GLN A 85 -0.23 -4.84 -3.35
C GLN A 85 -1.20 -3.67 -3.60
N TYR A 86 -1.79 -3.58 -4.79
CA TYR A 86 -2.79 -2.56 -5.07
C TYR A 86 -4.10 -2.80 -4.32
N LYS A 87 -4.60 -4.03 -4.26
CA LYS A 87 -5.79 -4.36 -3.46
C LYS A 87 -5.61 -4.00 -1.99
N ILE A 88 -4.44 -4.30 -1.41
CA ILE A 88 -4.08 -3.90 -0.04
C ILE A 88 -3.98 -2.37 0.09
N ALA A 89 -3.39 -1.67 -0.89
CA ALA A 89 -3.36 -0.21 -0.88
C ALA A 89 -4.77 0.38 -0.82
N VAL A 90 -5.72 -0.17 -1.59
CA VAL A 90 -7.12 0.28 -1.56
C VAL A 90 -7.76 0.02 -0.21
N ALA A 91 -7.56 -1.16 0.39
CA ALA A 91 -8.06 -1.47 1.73
C ALA A 91 -7.53 -0.49 2.78
N ILE A 92 -6.23 -0.15 2.73
CA ILE A 92 -5.64 0.87 3.61
C ILE A 92 -6.27 2.25 3.38
N LEU A 93 -6.47 2.65 2.13
CA LEU A 93 -7.10 3.94 1.79
C LEU A 93 -8.55 4.02 2.27
N GLN A 94 -9.31 2.93 2.17
CA GLN A 94 -10.67 2.84 2.70
C GLN A 94 -10.69 3.01 4.23
N GLU A 95 -9.78 2.35 4.93
CA GLU A 95 -9.71 2.46 6.39
C GLU A 95 -9.27 3.86 6.83
N ILE A 96 -8.31 4.47 6.13
CA ILE A 96 -7.96 5.88 6.35
C ILE A 96 -9.17 6.80 6.12
N ALA A 97 -9.95 6.58 5.05
CA ALA A 97 -11.15 7.38 4.76
C ALA A 97 -12.26 7.19 5.82
N ARG A 98 -12.36 5.99 6.42
CA ARG A 98 -13.25 5.71 7.54
C ARG A 98 -12.79 6.47 8.80
N LEU A 99 -11.51 6.40 9.14
CA LEU A 99 -10.91 7.06 10.32
C LEU A 99 -11.00 8.59 10.23
N GLN A 100 -10.91 9.17 9.03
CA GLN A 100 -11.08 10.62 8.82
C GLN A 100 -12.44 11.16 9.29
N LYS A 101 -13.47 10.31 9.33
CA LYS A 101 -14.82 10.70 9.75
C LYS A 101 -14.99 10.66 11.28
N VAL A 102 -14.01 10.16 12.03
CA VAL A 102 -14.04 10.10 13.49
C VAL A 102 -13.88 11.51 14.05
N GLN A 103 -14.82 11.92 14.91
CA GLN A 103 -14.82 13.22 15.58
C GLN A 103 -14.81 13.05 17.11
N GLY A 104 -14.55 14.13 17.85
CA GLY A 104 -14.55 14.12 19.31
C GLY A 104 -13.26 13.57 19.94
N PRO A 105 -13.32 13.09 21.19
CA PRO A 105 -12.13 12.67 21.95
C PRO A 105 -11.28 11.60 21.25
N SER A 106 -11.91 10.69 20.51
CA SER A 106 -11.23 9.61 19.76
C SER A 106 -10.55 10.10 18.47
N ALA A 107 -10.65 11.38 18.11
CA ALA A 107 -10.02 11.92 16.90
C ALA A 107 -8.49 11.93 16.98
N ILE A 108 -7.91 12.01 18.19
CA ILE A 108 -6.45 11.95 18.37
C ILE A 108 -5.96 10.54 18.01
N SER A 109 -6.53 9.50 18.63
CA SER A 109 -6.18 8.11 18.32
C SER A 109 -6.45 7.75 16.86
N ALA A 110 -7.51 8.31 16.25
CA ALA A 110 -7.78 8.10 14.83
C ALA A 110 -6.69 8.71 13.93
N LYS A 111 -6.16 9.89 14.25
CA LYS A 111 -5.05 10.50 13.50
C LYS A 111 -3.76 9.70 13.63
N GLU A 112 -3.46 9.17 14.81
CA GLU A 112 -2.30 8.31 15.04
C GLU A 112 -2.42 7.02 14.24
N GLU A 113 -3.61 6.42 14.21
CA GLU A 113 -3.87 5.22 13.42
C GLU A 113 -3.80 5.49 11.91
N MET A 114 -4.33 6.63 11.44
CA MET A 114 -4.15 7.06 10.05
C MET A 114 -2.67 7.24 9.69
N ALA A 115 -1.88 7.81 10.59
CA ALA A 115 -0.45 7.95 10.41
C ALA A 115 0.24 6.58 10.32
N ARG A 116 -0.12 5.62 11.19
CA ARG A 116 0.36 4.23 11.13
C ARG A 116 0.03 3.57 9.80
N LEU A 117 -1.25 3.55 9.41
CA LEU A 117 -1.72 2.97 8.15
C LEU A 117 -1.04 3.61 6.92
N SER A 118 -0.81 4.93 6.95
CA SER A 118 -0.11 5.61 5.87
C SER A 118 1.37 5.19 5.74
N ARG A 119 2.02 4.74 6.83
CA ARG A 119 3.37 4.15 6.74
C ARG A 119 3.33 2.80 6.01
N HIS A 120 2.35 1.95 6.31
CA HIS A 120 2.13 0.71 5.57
C HIS A 120 1.90 1.01 4.08
N LEU A 121 1.02 1.97 3.77
CA LEU A 121 0.75 2.42 2.40
C LEU A 121 2.03 2.87 1.67
N GLY A 122 2.86 3.68 2.31
CA GLY A 122 4.14 4.15 1.74
C GLY A 122 5.20 3.06 1.55
N SER A 123 5.07 1.93 2.24
CA SER A 123 5.99 0.78 2.13
C SER A 123 5.69 -0.15 0.96
N LEU A 124 4.46 -0.11 0.43
CA LEU A 124 4.01 -1.01 -0.63
C LEU A 124 4.85 -0.85 -1.91
N PRO A 125 5.28 -1.95 -2.57
CA PRO A 125 6.04 -1.91 -3.80
C PRO A 125 5.12 -1.69 -5.01
N LEU A 126 4.43 -0.55 -5.04
CA LEU A 126 3.59 -0.11 -6.15
C LEU A 126 4.43 0.46 -7.31
N LEU A 127 3.79 0.69 -8.46
CA LEU A 127 4.42 1.40 -9.57
C LEU A 127 4.87 2.80 -9.13
N ALA A 128 5.99 3.26 -9.69
CA ALA A 128 6.66 4.49 -9.25
C ALA A 128 5.72 5.70 -9.14
N LYS A 129 4.82 5.90 -10.12
CA LYS A 129 3.79 6.95 -10.14
C LYS A 129 2.94 6.94 -8.87
N HIS A 130 2.40 5.79 -8.49
CA HIS A 130 1.52 5.66 -7.31
C HIS A 130 2.29 5.62 -6.00
N ARG A 131 3.49 5.04 -6.01
CA ARG A 131 4.35 4.94 -4.82
C ARG A 131 4.74 6.32 -4.29
N ILE A 132 5.07 7.27 -5.17
CA ILE A 132 5.39 8.66 -4.76
C ILE A 132 4.21 9.28 -4.00
N ASN A 133 2.99 9.14 -4.52
CA ASN A 133 1.79 9.69 -3.87
C ASN A 133 1.51 9.04 -2.51
N CYS A 134 1.72 7.72 -2.39
CA CYS A 134 1.62 6.99 -1.13
C CYS A 134 2.63 7.51 -0.09
N ILE A 135 3.88 7.75 -0.51
CA ILE A 135 4.93 8.34 0.34
C ILE A 135 4.56 9.76 0.77
N CYS A 136 4.08 10.62 -0.14
CA CYS A 136 3.63 11.97 0.20
C CYS A 136 2.50 11.95 1.23
N THR A 137 1.55 11.02 1.07
CA THR A 137 0.47 10.80 2.06
C THR A 137 1.04 10.38 3.42
N ALA A 138 1.99 9.45 3.42
CA ALA A 138 2.67 8.99 4.64
C ALA A 138 3.37 10.14 5.38
N ILE A 139 4.12 10.97 4.66
CA ILE A 139 4.81 12.15 5.21
C ILE A 139 3.79 13.10 5.85
N LYS A 140 2.72 13.46 5.13
CA LYS A 140 1.70 14.40 5.61
C LYS A 140 1.04 13.91 6.90
N ARG A 141 0.55 12.67 6.91
CA ARG A 141 -0.14 12.10 8.08
C ARG A 141 0.79 11.94 9.28
N ASN A 142 2.07 11.64 9.05
CA ASN A 142 3.04 11.53 10.13
C ASN A 142 3.46 12.89 10.69
N ILE A 143 3.52 13.95 9.88
CA ILE A 143 3.72 15.32 10.37
C ILE A 143 2.54 15.77 11.26
N GLU A 144 1.30 15.43 10.89
CA GLU A 144 0.08 15.79 11.67
C GLU A 144 0.11 15.26 13.11
N VAL A 145 0.78 14.13 13.35
CA VAL A 145 0.95 13.52 14.68
C VAL A 145 2.37 13.64 15.23
N GLN A 146 3.16 14.56 14.67
CA GLN A 146 4.51 14.92 15.15
C GLN A 146 5.54 13.78 15.09
N ASN A 147 5.42 12.90 14.09
CA ASN A 147 6.41 11.90 13.73
C ASN A 147 7.44 12.46 12.73
N PHE A 148 8.18 13.48 13.16
CA PHE A 148 9.09 14.24 12.29
C PHE A 148 10.34 13.43 11.88
N GLY A 149 10.78 12.49 12.71
CA GLY A 149 11.90 11.59 12.36
C GLY A 149 11.57 10.73 11.13
N TYR A 150 10.40 10.09 11.13
CA TYR A 150 9.90 9.33 9.99
C TYR A 150 9.67 10.22 8.76
N ALA A 151 9.01 11.37 8.95
CA ALA A 151 8.74 12.30 7.85
C ALA A 151 10.03 12.74 7.14
N LYS A 152 11.09 13.08 7.89
CA LYS A 152 12.40 13.41 7.35
C LYS A 152 13.00 12.26 6.54
N GLN A 153 12.97 11.03 7.05
CA GLN A 153 13.50 9.86 6.33
C GLN A 153 12.82 9.69 4.97
N MET A 154 11.51 9.82 4.93
CA MET A 154 10.73 9.69 3.69
C MET A 154 10.95 10.88 2.75
N LEU A 155 11.14 12.09 3.26
CA LEU A 155 11.51 13.26 2.45
C LEU A 155 12.89 13.10 1.80
N HIS A 156 13.88 12.54 2.51
CA HIS A 156 15.18 12.20 1.91
C HIS A 156 15.03 11.14 0.79
N LEU A 157 14.16 10.15 0.98
CA LEU A 157 13.87 9.17 -0.07
C LEU A 157 13.29 9.85 -1.32
N LEU A 158 12.35 10.78 -1.17
CA LEU A 158 11.82 11.55 -2.31
C LEU A 158 12.91 12.43 -2.94
N LEU A 159 13.73 13.11 -2.12
CA LEU A 159 14.79 13.99 -2.59
C LEU A 159 15.80 13.25 -3.48
N SER A 160 16.20 12.03 -3.11
CA SER A 160 17.13 11.20 -3.89
C SER A 160 16.66 10.87 -5.31
N LYS A 161 15.37 11.09 -5.62
CA LYS A 161 14.76 10.82 -6.92
C LYS A 161 14.12 12.05 -7.55
N ALA A 162 14.20 13.20 -6.89
CA ALA A 162 13.49 14.41 -7.30
C ALA A 162 14.27 15.17 -8.40
N PRO A 163 13.56 15.71 -9.42
CA PRO A 163 14.18 16.63 -10.37
C PRO A 163 14.61 17.94 -9.66
N PRO A 164 15.60 18.67 -10.19
CA PRO A 164 16.12 19.89 -9.56
C PRO A 164 15.05 20.92 -9.18
N SER A 165 14.00 21.06 -9.99
CA SER A 165 12.88 21.99 -9.77
C SER A 165 12.07 21.74 -8.50
N LYS A 166 12.16 20.55 -7.88
CA LYS A 166 11.44 20.20 -6.64
C LYS A 166 12.35 20.05 -5.43
N GLN A 167 13.67 20.15 -5.60
CA GLN A 167 14.62 19.87 -4.52
C GLN A 167 14.55 20.93 -3.41
N GLU A 168 14.40 22.22 -3.76
CA GLU A 168 14.33 23.32 -2.80
C GLU A 168 13.17 23.15 -1.81
N GLU A 169 11.98 22.81 -2.32
CA GLU A 169 10.79 22.56 -1.49
C GLU A 169 11.01 21.38 -0.53
N LEU A 170 11.59 20.28 -1.02
CA LEU A 170 11.90 19.11 -0.20
C LEU A 170 12.95 19.43 0.87
N HIS A 171 13.98 20.21 0.56
CA HIS A 171 14.97 20.68 1.53
C HIS A 171 14.32 21.54 2.62
N SER A 172 13.40 22.44 2.25
CA SER A 172 12.65 23.27 3.21
C SER A 172 11.85 22.40 4.20
N LEU A 173 11.15 21.37 3.70
CA LEU A 173 10.39 20.45 4.53
C LEU A 173 11.29 19.59 5.46
N ILE A 174 12.46 19.16 4.97
CA ILE A 174 13.45 18.46 5.79
C ILE A 174 13.93 19.35 6.94
N ASN A 175 14.27 20.61 6.63
CA ASN A 175 14.70 21.59 7.64
C ASN A 175 13.61 21.85 8.68
N MET A 176 12.35 21.96 8.24
CA MET A 176 11.20 22.07 9.14
C MET A 176 11.13 20.87 10.10
N CYS A 177 11.25 19.63 9.59
CA CYS A 177 11.25 18.44 10.44
C CYS A 177 12.42 18.45 11.45
N MET A 178 13.60 18.92 11.04
CA MET A 178 14.75 19.05 11.93
C MET A 178 14.52 20.08 13.04
N GLN A 179 13.97 21.25 12.71
CA GLN A 179 13.67 22.32 13.68
C GLN A 179 12.60 21.92 14.70
N ARG A 180 11.63 21.09 14.29
CA ARG A 180 10.56 20.59 15.17
C ARG A 180 10.99 19.44 16.10
N GLY A 181 12.22 18.94 15.93
CA GLY A 181 12.76 17.81 16.68
C GLY A 181 12.42 16.47 16.04
N LEU A 182 13.44 15.65 15.76
CA LEU A 182 13.32 14.39 15.01
C LEU A 182 12.70 13.23 15.80
N SER A 183 11.86 13.52 16.79
CA SER A 183 11.14 12.51 17.56
C SER A 183 10.02 11.86 16.74
N ASN A 184 9.68 10.62 17.09
CA ASN A 184 8.46 9.97 16.64
C ASN A 184 7.59 9.68 17.87
N LYS A 185 6.52 10.47 18.07
CA LYS A 185 5.70 10.41 19.29
C LYS A 185 4.79 9.18 19.35
N SER A 186 4.24 8.78 18.21
CA SER A 186 3.21 7.74 18.12
C SER A 186 3.66 6.50 17.35
N ILE A 187 4.95 6.41 17.01
CA ILE A 187 5.52 5.23 16.35
C ILE A 187 6.09 4.30 17.39
N ASP A 188 5.64 3.05 17.37
CA ASP A 188 6.30 1.97 18.07
C ASP A 188 7.68 1.68 17.43
N PRO A 189 8.79 1.76 18.19
CA PRO A 189 10.14 1.54 17.66
C PRO A 189 10.36 0.16 17.03
N GLN A 190 9.56 -0.86 17.40
CA GLN A 190 9.65 -2.21 16.85
C GLN A 190 8.80 -2.41 15.60
N GLU A 191 7.93 -1.45 15.27
CA GLU A 191 7.03 -1.58 14.14
C GLU A 191 7.76 -1.32 12.81
N GLU A 192 7.84 -2.36 11.99
CA GLU A 192 8.34 -2.27 10.63
C GLU A 192 7.16 -2.03 9.65
N PRO A 193 7.18 -0.95 8.85
CA PRO A 193 6.07 -0.59 7.97
C PRO A 193 5.65 -1.65 6.95
N SER A 194 6.53 -2.55 6.50
CA SER A 194 6.18 -3.65 5.57
C SER A 194 5.73 -4.95 6.28
N GLN A 195 5.75 -5.00 7.62
CA GLN A 195 5.24 -6.11 8.42
C GLN A 195 3.86 -5.77 9.01
N PHE A 196 2.82 -6.05 8.23
CA PHE A 196 1.45 -5.92 8.68
C PHE A 196 0.57 -7.04 8.12
N CYS A 197 -0.51 -7.33 8.85
CA CYS A 197 -1.50 -8.31 8.44
C CYS A 197 -2.39 -7.73 7.33
N ALA A 198 -2.47 -8.38 6.17
CA ALA A 198 -3.29 -7.92 5.05
C ALA A 198 -4.81 -8.04 5.32
N ALA A 199 -5.23 -8.81 6.32
CA ALA A 199 -6.63 -8.94 6.72
C ALA A 199 -7.10 -7.81 7.65
N THR A 200 -6.29 -7.50 8.66
CA THR A 200 -6.65 -6.58 9.75
C THR A 200 -5.95 -5.23 9.65
N LEU A 201 -4.95 -5.10 8.76
CA LEU A 201 -4.02 -3.98 8.65
C LEU A 201 -3.25 -3.69 9.95
N SER A 202 -3.29 -4.63 10.91
CA SER A 202 -2.58 -4.51 12.18
C SER A 202 -1.11 -4.85 12.01
N ARG A 203 -0.30 -4.37 12.96
CA ARG A 203 1.11 -4.71 13.08
C ARG A 203 1.31 -6.22 13.13
N LEU A 204 2.40 -6.68 12.52
CA LEU A 204 2.76 -8.08 12.46
C LEU A 204 4.17 -8.26 13.02
N SER A 205 4.37 -9.32 13.81
CA SER A 205 5.71 -9.73 14.21
C SER A 205 6.51 -10.20 12.98
N THR A 206 7.82 -9.99 13.00
CA THR A 206 8.73 -10.51 11.97
C THR A 206 8.79 -12.03 11.93
N ILE A 207 8.42 -12.71 13.03
CA ILE A 207 8.45 -14.17 13.18
C ILE A 207 7.05 -14.69 13.51
N GLY A 208 6.72 -15.89 13.03
CA GLY A 208 5.49 -16.59 13.42
C GLY A 208 4.22 -16.03 12.78
N HIS A 209 4.29 -15.61 11.51
CA HIS A 209 3.14 -15.15 10.74
C HIS A 209 2.87 -16.05 9.54
N ASP A 210 1.68 -15.98 8.95
CA ASP A 210 1.35 -16.72 7.76
C ASP A 210 1.58 -15.88 6.49
N VAL A 211 1.98 -16.53 5.40
CA VAL A 211 2.27 -15.90 4.11
C VAL A 211 1.58 -16.68 3.00
N CYS A 212 0.94 -15.97 2.08
CA CYS A 212 0.44 -16.55 0.84
C CYS A 212 1.59 -16.92 -0.10
N ASP A 213 1.66 -18.17 -0.55
CA ASP A 213 2.73 -18.65 -1.43
C ASP A 213 2.69 -18.08 -2.86
N LEU A 214 1.55 -17.52 -3.26
CA LEU A 214 1.35 -16.86 -4.56
C LEU A 214 1.60 -15.34 -4.49
N CYS A 215 0.74 -14.60 -3.78
CA CYS A 215 0.77 -13.12 -3.79
C CYS A 215 1.62 -12.50 -2.68
N SER A 216 2.22 -13.32 -1.81
CA SER A 216 3.10 -12.90 -0.70
C SER A 216 2.44 -12.00 0.36
N SER A 217 1.10 -11.94 0.40
CA SER A 217 0.36 -11.27 1.48
C SER A 217 0.58 -11.99 2.81
N LYS A 218 0.72 -11.21 3.89
CA LYS A 218 1.04 -11.71 5.24
C LYS A 218 -0.16 -11.63 6.17
N PHE A 219 -0.25 -12.53 7.15
CA PHE A 219 -1.37 -12.63 8.08
C PHE A 219 -0.89 -13.03 9.48
N SER A 220 -1.54 -12.55 10.54
CA SER A 220 -1.17 -12.88 11.93
C SER A 220 -1.46 -14.33 12.31
N ALA A 221 -2.65 -14.81 11.95
CA ALA A 221 -3.06 -16.21 12.01
C ALA A 221 -4.32 -16.33 11.17
N LEU A 222 -4.21 -16.91 9.97
CA LEU A 222 -5.37 -17.04 9.09
C LEU A 222 -5.83 -18.51 9.04
N SER A 223 -7.03 -18.77 9.56
CA SER A 223 -7.66 -20.10 9.53
C SER A 223 -8.46 -20.37 8.24
N ALA A 224 -8.30 -19.53 7.22
CA ALA A 224 -9.02 -19.66 5.95
C ALA A 224 -8.39 -20.74 5.07
N PRO A 225 -9.19 -21.48 4.27
CA PRO A 225 -8.68 -22.54 3.39
C PRO A 225 -7.81 -22.01 2.24
N GLY A 226 -7.81 -20.70 1.99
CA GLY A 226 -7.02 -20.05 0.97
C GLY A 226 -6.79 -18.57 1.28
N CYS A 227 -5.95 -17.91 0.48
CA CYS A 227 -5.64 -16.50 0.67
C CYS A 227 -6.84 -15.59 0.40
N ILE A 228 -7.28 -14.84 1.41
CA ILE A 228 -8.40 -13.89 1.27
C ILE A 228 -8.08 -12.68 0.38
N VAL A 229 -6.79 -12.42 0.10
CA VAL A 229 -6.37 -11.30 -0.75
C VAL A 229 -6.49 -11.68 -2.23
N CYS A 230 -5.87 -12.78 -2.65
CA CYS A 230 -5.86 -13.19 -4.05
C CYS A 230 -6.85 -14.30 -4.41
N GLY A 231 -7.45 -14.99 -3.44
CA GLY A 231 -8.37 -16.12 -3.66
C GLY A 231 -7.73 -17.40 -4.23
N MET A 232 -6.48 -17.33 -4.70
CA MET A 232 -5.83 -18.41 -5.46
C MET A 232 -4.71 -19.13 -4.69
N GLY A 233 -3.98 -18.41 -3.85
CA GLY A 233 -2.78 -18.94 -3.19
C GLY A 233 -3.11 -19.68 -1.89
N SER A 234 -2.20 -20.58 -1.50
CA SER A 234 -2.27 -21.27 -0.22
C SER A 234 -1.52 -20.49 0.86
N ILE A 235 -2.00 -20.61 2.10
CA ILE A 235 -1.42 -19.92 3.24
C ILE A 235 -0.47 -20.87 3.95
N ARG A 236 0.77 -20.42 4.17
CA ARG A 236 1.82 -21.19 4.85
C ARG A 236 2.42 -20.39 5.99
N ARG A 237 2.80 -21.06 7.07
CA ARG A 237 3.48 -20.41 8.19
C ARG A 237 4.91 -20.03 7.81
N SER A 238 5.33 -18.81 8.13
CA SER A 238 6.65 -18.24 7.80
C SER A 238 7.81 -19.15 8.24
N ASP A 239 7.64 -19.81 9.38
CA ASP A 239 8.68 -20.61 10.00
C ASP A 239 8.76 -22.02 9.39
N ALA A 240 7.69 -22.48 8.73
CA ALA A 240 7.68 -23.76 8.02
C ALA A 240 8.52 -23.72 6.73
N THR A 241 8.71 -22.54 6.14
CA THR A 241 9.62 -22.34 4.99
C THR A 241 11.11 -22.38 5.37
N ALA A 242 11.46 -22.23 6.66
CA ALA A 242 12.84 -22.34 7.14
C ALA A 242 13.22 -23.79 7.53
N ALA A 243 12.25 -24.69 7.65
CA ALA A 243 12.44 -26.07 8.04
C ALA A 243 12.40 -27.01 6.82
N ALA A 244 13.42 -26.93 5.97
CA ALA A 244 13.84 -28.18 5.32
C ALA A 244 14.36 -29.08 6.46
N PRO A 245 13.90 -30.35 6.60
CA PRO A 245 14.49 -31.23 7.58
C PRO A 245 15.98 -31.30 7.26
N ALA A 246 16.83 -30.87 8.20
CA ALA A 246 18.23 -31.26 8.14
C ALA A 246 18.26 -32.78 8.03
N PRO A 247 19.05 -33.38 7.12
CA PRO A 247 19.14 -34.82 7.02
C PRO A 247 19.48 -35.37 8.41
N SER A 248 18.59 -36.21 8.93
CA SER A 248 18.82 -36.90 10.19
C SER A 248 20.12 -37.71 10.03
N PRO A 249 21.09 -37.61 10.95
CA PRO A 249 22.24 -38.51 10.94
C PRO A 249 21.83 -39.97 11.23
N PHE A 250 20.55 -40.24 11.52
CA PHE A 250 20.01 -41.57 11.83
C PHE A 250 19.13 -42.18 10.73
N GLY A 251 18.93 -41.51 9.59
CA GLY A 251 18.11 -42.03 8.48
C GLY A 251 16.61 -41.83 8.68
#